data_AF-A0A1I2ASE4-F1
#
_entry.id   AF-A0A1I2ASE4-F1
#
_cell.length_a   1.000
_cell.length_b   1.000
_cell.length_c   1.000
_cell.angle_alpha   90.00
_cell.angle_beta   90.00
_cell.angle_gamma   90.00
#
_symmetry.space_group_name_H-M   'P 1'
#
loop_
_entity.id
_entity.type
_entity.pdbx_description
1 polymer ?
#
loop_
_entity_poly.entity_id
_entity_poly.type
_entity_poly.pdbx_seq_one_letter_code
_entity_poly.pdbx_strand_id
1 'polypeptide(L)'
;MSMHDESRDVWGVEPRSERNVAAQQDPGSPDDAGDVLCRAAVADPKSPTGHLPLLTSDELRQLAGWNDTAVAYPPARCIHELFEDQAARTPDAVALVFGDRQLTYRELDERSNQLAHHLRGLGVGPEVLVALCVERSLEMVVGLLAILKAG
;
A
#
# COMPACT_ATOMS: atom_id res chain seq x y z
N MET A 1 -17.79 -34.02 8.14
CA MET A 1 -16.99 -34.64 7.07
C MET A 1 -16.52 -33.51 6.17
N SER A 2 -15.25 -33.15 6.30
CA SER A 2 -14.59 -32.02 5.63
C SER A 2 -14.44 -32.23 4.13
N MET A 3 -14.57 -31.14 3.36
CA MET A 3 -13.90 -30.87 2.08
C MET A 3 -14.52 -29.59 1.50
N HIS A 4 -13.81 -28.61 0.95
CA HIS A 4 -12.43 -28.15 1.05
C HIS A 4 -12.54 -26.69 0.53
N ASP A 5 -11.96 -25.76 1.28
CA ASP A 5 -11.80 -24.35 0.93
C ASP A 5 -10.69 -24.23 -0.11
N GLU A 6 -11.02 -23.74 -1.31
CA GLU A 6 -10.05 -23.48 -2.38
C GLU A 6 -10.46 -22.21 -3.16
N SER A 7 -10.18 -21.06 -2.56
CA SER A 7 -10.16 -19.78 -3.29
C SER A 7 -9.13 -18.83 -2.66
N ARG A 8 -7.87 -19.17 -2.86
CA ARG A 8 -6.72 -18.25 -2.74
C ARG A 8 -5.98 -18.30 -4.07
N ASP A 9 -5.47 -17.15 -4.51
CA ASP A 9 -4.60 -16.96 -5.69
C ASP A 9 -5.26 -16.45 -6.99
N VAL A 10 -6.07 -15.39 -6.90
CA VAL A 10 -6.49 -14.60 -8.10
C VAL A 10 -5.63 -13.34 -8.30
N TRP A 11 -4.84 -12.96 -7.31
CA TRP A 11 -3.85 -11.88 -7.41
C TRP A 11 -2.50 -12.51 -7.08
N GLY A 12 -1.57 -12.54 -8.04
CA GLY A 12 -0.21 -13.06 -7.91
C GLY A 12 0.66 -12.28 -6.93
N VAL A 13 0.14 -12.03 -5.73
CA VAL A 13 0.84 -11.57 -4.56
C VAL A 13 1.11 -12.84 -3.77
N GLU A 14 2.24 -13.49 -4.03
CA GLU A 14 2.74 -14.47 -3.08
C GLU A 14 2.81 -13.76 -1.71
N PRO A 15 2.18 -14.29 -0.64
CA PRO A 15 2.47 -13.81 0.68
C PRO A 15 3.97 -14.01 0.87
N ARG A 16 4.70 -12.90 0.94
CA ARG A 16 6.16 -12.87 1.10
C ARG A 16 6.44 -13.56 2.42
N SER A 17 6.68 -14.86 2.29
CA SER A 17 6.82 -15.83 3.36
C SER A 17 7.66 -15.26 4.49
N GLU A 18 7.25 -15.58 5.70
CA GLU A 18 7.91 -15.40 7.00
C GLU A 18 9.30 -16.08 7.07
N ARG A 19 10.09 -16.04 6.00
CA ARG A 19 11.39 -16.68 5.82
C ARG A 19 12.55 -15.75 6.17
N ASN A 20 12.43 -14.97 7.24
CA ASN A 20 13.59 -14.27 7.79
C ASN A 20 13.59 -14.08 9.32
N VAL A 21 12.86 -14.93 10.06
CA VAL A 21 12.92 -14.93 11.54
C VAL A 21 13.92 -15.96 12.08
N ALA A 22 14.45 -16.85 11.24
CA ALA A 22 15.30 -17.96 11.70
C ALA A 22 16.65 -18.02 10.98
N ALA A 23 17.50 -17.01 11.19
CA ALA A 23 18.96 -17.12 11.04
C ALA A 23 19.68 -15.97 11.76
N GLN A 24 19.83 -16.11 13.08
CA GLN A 24 21.05 -15.84 13.84
C GLN A 24 21.86 -14.57 13.52
N GLN A 25 21.73 -13.56 14.39
CA GLN A 25 22.86 -12.89 15.04
C GLN A 25 22.37 -12.37 16.39
N ASP A 26 23.16 -12.67 17.42
CA ASP A 26 22.98 -12.14 18.78
C ASP A 26 22.90 -10.61 18.66
N PRO A 27 21.77 -9.94 19.03
CA PRO A 27 21.80 -8.50 19.15
C PRO A 27 22.93 -8.19 20.15
N GLY A 28 23.83 -7.27 19.82
CA GLY A 28 25.02 -6.98 20.62
C GLY A 28 24.73 -7.07 22.11
N SER A 29 25.64 -7.70 22.86
CA SER A 29 25.45 -8.01 24.28
C SER A 29 24.75 -6.85 24.98
N PRO A 30 23.73 -7.07 25.85
CA PRO A 30 23.02 -5.98 26.54
C PRO A 30 23.96 -5.00 27.28
N ASP A 31 25.21 -5.39 27.52
CA ASP A 31 26.28 -4.55 28.05
C ASP A 31 26.73 -3.42 27.08
N ASP A 32 26.62 -3.61 25.76
CA ASP A 32 27.11 -2.68 24.74
C ASP A 32 26.22 -1.43 24.58
N ALA A 33 24.90 -1.59 24.72
CA ALA A 33 23.95 -0.47 24.64
C ALA A 33 24.06 0.44 25.89
N GLY A 34 24.24 -0.17 27.07
CA GLY A 34 24.49 0.56 28.31
C GLY A 34 25.80 1.35 28.27
N ASP A 35 26.85 0.78 27.67
CA ASP A 35 28.15 1.42 27.49
C ASP A 35 28.08 2.62 26.52
N VAL A 36 27.36 2.50 25.40
CA VAL A 36 27.14 3.62 24.46
C VAL A 36 26.46 4.81 25.14
N LEU A 37 25.43 4.54 25.94
CA LEU A 37 24.70 5.59 26.67
C LEU A 37 25.57 6.24 27.75
N CYS A 38 26.27 5.45 28.56
CA CYS A 38 27.17 5.96 29.60
C CYS A 38 28.30 6.80 29.00
N ARG A 39 28.91 6.34 27.91
CA ARG A 39 29.99 7.04 27.22
C ARG A 39 29.52 8.39 26.66
N ALA A 40 28.33 8.44 26.07
CA ALA A 40 27.75 9.68 25.57
C ALA A 40 27.41 10.66 26.70
N ALA A 41 26.88 10.17 27.83
CA ALA A 41 26.57 11.00 29.00
C ALA A 41 27.82 11.59 29.67
N VAL A 42 28.93 10.85 29.69
CA VAL A 42 30.22 11.35 30.21
C VAL A 42 30.87 12.35 29.26
N ALA A 43 30.74 12.15 27.94
CA ALA A 43 31.32 13.03 26.93
C ALA A 43 30.63 14.41 26.87
N ASP A 44 29.31 14.48 27.07
CA ASP A 44 28.56 15.73 27.20
C ASP A 44 27.51 15.66 28.33
N PRO A 45 27.91 15.99 29.57
CA PRO A 45 27.01 15.94 30.73
C PRO A 45 25.88 16.98 30.71
N LYS A 46 25.95 18.00 29.84
CA LYS A 46 24.91 19.02 29.70
C LYS A 46 23.88 18.64 28.64
N SER A 47 24.12 17.57 27.87
CA SER A 47 23.18 17.07 26.89
C SER A 47 21.88 16.63 27.58
N PRO A 48 20.70 17.03 27.08
CA PRO A 48 19.43 16.46 27.52
C PRO A 48 19.45 14.93 27.40
N THR A 49 18.91 14.23 28.39
CA THR A 49 18.87 12.76 28.42
C THR A 49 18.21 12.17 27.17
N GLY A 50 17.21 12.84 26.61
CA GLY A 50 16.53 12.40 25.39
C GLY A 50 17.36 12.48 24.10
N HIS A 51 18.55 13.06 24.13
CA HIS A 51 19.47 13.13 22.99
C HIS A 51 20.62 12.11 23.07
N LEU A 52 20.68 11.33 24.15
CA LEU A 52 21.69 10.31 24.29
C LEU A 52 21.38 9.13 23.34
N PRO A 53 22.38 8.61 22.61
CA PRO A 53 22.21 7.45 21.76
C PRO A 53 21.87 6.23 22.62
N LEU A 54 20.75 5.58 22.30
CA LEU A 54 20.33 4.33 22.93
C LEU A 54 20.77 3.09 22.12
N LEU A 55 20.86 3.26 20.80
CA LEU A 55 21.23 2.19 19.89
C LEU A 55 22.73 2.22 19.63
N THR A 56 23.32 1.04 19.59
CA THR A 56 24.67 0.82 19.10
C THR A 56 24.75 1.11 17.60
N SER A 57 25.96 1.30 17.10
CA SER A 57 26.19 1.47 15.65
C SER A 57 25.76 0.25 14.85
N ASP A 58 25.75 -0.93 15.46
CA ASP A 58 25.42 -2.20 14.81
C ASP A 58 23.91 -2.34 14.66
N GLU A 59 23.17 -2.00 15.72
CA GLU A 59 21.71 -1.90 15.68
C GLU A 59 21.23 -0.82 14.69
N LEU A 60 21.91 0.33 14.62
CA LEU A 60 21.62 1.35 13.61
C LEU A 60 21.84 0.84 12.18
N ARG A 61 22.90 0.06 11.94
CA ARG A 61 23.14 -0.57 10.62
C ARG A 61 22.09 -1.63 10.30
N GLN A 62 21.67 -2.42 11.27
CA GLN A 62 20.61 -3.41 11.11
C GLN A 62 19.28 -2.73 10.77
N LEU A 63 18.93 -1.65 11.48
CA LEU A 63 17.74 -0.84 11.19
C LEU A 63 17.81 -0.20 9.80
N ALA A 64 18.98 0.30 9.41
CA ALA A 64 19.18 0.82 8.05
C ALA A 64 18.97 -0.26 6.99
N GLY A 65 19.43 -1.49 7.23
CA GLY A 65 19.19 -2.64 6.35
C GLY A 65 17.72 -3.05 6.24
N TRP A 66 16.97 -2.99 7.35
CA TRP A 66 15.52 -3.22 7.32
C TRP A 66 14.75 -2.12 6.58
N ASN A 67 15.24 -0.89 6.64
CA ASN A 67 14.66 0.27 5.97
C ASN A 67 15.17 0.49 4.54
N ASP A 68 16.01 -0.40 4.00
CA ASP A 68 16.46 -0.35 2.61
C ASP A 68 15.35 -0.84 1.65
N THR A 69 14.25 -0.10 1.65
CA THR A 69 13.07 -0.35 0.81
C THR A 69 13.01 0.59 -0.40
N ALA A 70 14.10 1.33 -0.66
CA ALA A 70 14.17 2.28 -1.75
C ALA A 70 14.20 1.52 -3.09
N VAL A 71 13.09 1.58 -3.81
CA VAL A 71 12.97 1.02 -5.17
C VAL A 71 12.56 2.15 -6.09
N ALA A 72 13.17 2.22 -7.28
CA ALA A 72 12.78 3.17 -8.31
C ALA A 72 11.33 2.87 -8.75
N TYR A 73 10.40 3.67 -8.27
CA TYR A 73 9.01 3.61 -8.70
C TYR A 73 8.85 4.39 -10.01
N PRO A 74 8.11 3.88 -11.01
CA PRO A 74 7.79 4.64 -12.22
C PRO A 74 7.17 6.00 -11.89
N PRO A 75 7.18 6.98 -12.82
CA PRO A 75 6.58 8.30 -12.59
C PRO A 75 5.18 8.19 -11.99
N ALA A 76 4.85 9.11 -11.08
CA ALA A 76 3.64 9.09 -10.27
C ALA A 76 2.38 9.09 -11.15
N ARG A 77 1.92 7.91 -11.53
CA ARG A 77 0.65 7.69 -12.20
C ARG A 77 -0.40 7.32 -11.16
N CYS A 78 -1.57 7.90 -11.32
CA CYS A 78 -2.73 7.60 -10.51
C CYS A 78 -3.27 6.20 -10.85
N ILE A 79 -3.93 5.56 -9.88
CA ILE A 79 -4.52 4.23 -10.07
C ILE A 79 -5.52 4.23 -11.24
N HIS A 80 -6.31 5.30 -11.39
CA HIS A 80 -7.28 5.40 -12.49
C HIS A 80 -6.60 5.47 -13.88
N GLU A 81 -5.42 6.07 -13.99
CA GLU A 81 -4.66 6.13 -15.25
C GLU A 81 -4.10 4.75 -15.62
N LEU A 82 -3.60 4.00 -14.62
CA LEU A 82 -3.15 2.62 -14.84
C LEU A 82 -4.31 1.71 -15.26
N PHE A 83 -5.52 1.97 -14.74
CA PHE A 83 -6.72 1.26 -15.13
C PHE A 83 -7.15 1.60 -16.57
N GLU A 84 -7.13 2.88 -16.95
CA GLU A 84 -7.43 3.35 -18.31
C GLU A 84 -6.49 2.72 -19.34
N ASP A 85 -5.20 2.65 -19.06
CA ASP A 85 -4.22 1.97 -19.89
C ASP A 85 -4.58 0.49 -20.07
N GLN A 86 -4.94 -0.20 -18.99
CA GLN A 86 -5.33 -1.61 -19.06
C GLN A 86 -6.63 -1.78 -19.86
N ALA A 87 -7.59 -0.87 -19.71
CA ALA A 87 -8.84 -0.89 -20.44
C ALA A 87 -8.65 -0.65 -21.94
N ALA A 88 -7.72 0.22 -22.32
CA ALA A 88 -7.31 0.40 -23.71
C ALA A 88 -6.61 -0.85 -24.29
N ARG A 89 -5.80 -1.54 -23.48
CA ARG A 89 -5.04 -2.73 -23.90
C ARG A 89 -5.90 -3.98 -24.10
N THR A 90 -6.84 -4.24 -23.19
CA THR A 90 -7.68 -5.45 -23.22
C THR A 90 -9.15 -5.11 -22.95
N PRO A 91 -9.81 -4.37 -23.86
CA PRO A 91 -11.11 -3.78 -23.59
C PRO A 91 -12.22 -4.81 -23.37
N ASP A 92 -12.18 -5.93 -24.10
CA ASP A 92 -13.21 -6.98 -24.07
C ASP A 92 -12.93 -8.05 -22.99
N ALA A 93 -11.82 -7.95 -22.25
CA ALA A 93 -11.54 -8.85 -21.13
C ALA A 93 -12.42 -8.50 -19.93
N VAL A 94 -12.82 -9.51 -19.16
CA VAL A 94 -13.61 -9.31 -17.93
C VAL A 94 -12.75 -8.64 -16.86
N ALA A 95 -13.22 -7.50 -16.34
CA ALA A 95 -12.55 -6.74 -15.30
C ALA A 95 -13.18 -6.97 -13.92
N LEU A 96 -14.49 -7.18 -13.87
CA LEU A 96 -15.23 -7.30 -12.62
C LEU A 96 -16.37 -8.30 -12.74
N VAL A 97 -16.52 -9.16 -11.73
CA VAL A 97 -17.61 -10.14 -11.63
C VAL A 97 -18.28 -9.99 -10.28
N PHE A 98 -19.61 -10.03 -10.26
CA PHE A 98 -20.42 -10.02 -9.06
C PHE A 98 -21.67 -10.88 -9.26
N GLY A 99 -21.68 -12.06 -8.63
CA GLY A 99 -22.68 -13.09 -8.91
C GLY A 99 -22.64 -13.48 -10.39
N ASP A 100 -23.80 -13.50 -11.04
CA ASP A 100 -23.94 -13.83 -12.46
C ASP A 100 -23.71 -12.63 -13.40
N ARG A 101 -23.39 -11.45 -12.84
CA ARG A 101 -23.12 -10.23 -13.62
C ARG A 101 -21.63 -10.02 -13.77
N GLN A 102 -21.22 -9.56 -14.95
CA GLN A 102 -19.83 -9.20 -15.24
C GLN A 102 -19.75 -7.88 -15.99
N LEU A 103 -18.63 -7.19 -15.85
CA LEU A 103 -18.25 -6.04 -16.67
C LEU A 103 -16.89 -6.31 -17.29
N THR A 104 -16.78 -6.00 -18.58
CA THR A 104 -15.50 -5.89 -19.27
C THR A 104 -14.77 -4.62 -18.82
N TYR A 105 -13.47 -4.56 -19.12
CA TYR A 105 -12.70 -3.34 -18.86
C TYR A 105 -13.29 -2.12 -19.57
N ARG A 106 -13.75 -2.26 -20.82
CA ARG A 106 -14.39 -1.18 -21.57
C ARG A 106 -15.65 -0.68 -20.86
N GLU A 107 -16.55 -1.59 -20.49
CA GLU A 107 -17.82 -1.21 -19.86
C GLU A 107 -17.62 -0.57 -18.48
N LEU A 108 -16.66 -1.07 -17.70
CA LEU A 108 -16.34 -0.49 -16.40
C LEU A 108 -15.74 0.92 -16.56
N ASP A 109 -14.81 1.08 -17.50
CA ASP A 109 -14.20 2.38 -17.79
C ASP A 109 -15.24 3.41 -18.25
N GLU A 110 -16.07 3.07 -19.23
CA GLU A 110 -17.13 3.95 -19.75
C GLU A 110 -18.11 4.40 -18.68
N ARG A 111 -18.60 3.47 -17.84
CA ARG A 111 -19.53 3.80 -16.76
C ARG A 111 -18.89 4.69 -15.70
N SER A 112 -17.63 4.40 -15.35
CA SER A 112 -16.90 5.22 -14.37
C SER A 112 -16.58 6.62 -14.93
N ASN A 113 -16.27 6.75 -16.22
CA ASN A 113 -16.06 8.04 -16.89
C ASN A 113 -17.33 8.89 -16.90
N GLN A 114 -18.48 8.29 -17.25
CA GLN A 114 -19.76 8.99 -17.24
C GLN A 114 -20.09 9.53 -15.84
N LEU A 115 -19.91 8.72 -14.81
CA LEU A 115 -20.14 9.15 -13.44
C LEU A 115 -19.12 10.20 -12.99
N ALA A 116 -17.84 10.08 -13.36
CA ALA A 116 -16.82 11.07 -13.07
C ALA A 116 -17.15 12.45 -13.67
N HIS A 117 -17.61 12.48 -14.93
CA HIS A 117 -18.08 13.71 -15.57
C HIS A 117 -19.28 14.32 -14.85
N HIS A 118 -20.22 13.47 -14.40
CA HIS A 118 -21.36 13.95 -13.62
C HIS A 118 -20.92 14.56 -12.29
N LEU A 119 -20.02 13.89 -11.55
CA LEU A 119 -19.45 14.39 -10.29
C LEU A 119 -18.72 15.72 -10.49
N ARG A 120 -17.92 15.86 -11.54
CA ARG A 120 -17.29 17.14 -11.92
C ARG A 120 -18.32 18.23 -12.19
N GLY A 121 -19.43 17.88 -12.84
CA GLY A 121 -20.57 18.78 -13.04
C GLY A 121 -21.25 19.24 -11.74
N LEU A 122 -21.14 18.44 -10.66
CA LEU A 122 -21.59 18.79 -9.30
C LEU A 122 -20.54 19.55 -8.48
N GLY A 123 -19.38 19.86 -9.06
CA GLY A 123 -18.29 20.60 -8.40
C GLY A 123 -17.25 19.73 -7.70
N VAL A 124 -17.24 18.42 -7.94
CA VAL A 124 -16.17 17.53 -7.45
C VAL A 124 -14.88 17.78 -8.24
N GLY A 125 -13.76 17.85 -7.53
CA GLY A 125 -12.41 17.95 -8.06
C GLY A 125 -11.39 17.64 -6.96
N PRO A 126 -10.09 17.96 -7.18
CA PRO A 126 -9.03 17.63 -6.23
C PRO A 126 -9.33 18.13 -4.82
N GLU A 127 -9.01 17.31 -3.82
CA GLU A 127 -9.23 17.57 -2.39
C GLU A 127 -10.72 17.70 -1.97
N VAL A 128 -11.67 17.38 -2.85
CA VAL A 128 -13.10 17.33 -2.51
C VAL A 128 -13.48 15.94 -2.00
N LEU A 129 -14.04 15.88 -0.79
CA LEU A 129 -14.49 14.63 -0.20
C LEU A 129 -15.83 14.17 -0.79
N VAL A 130 -15.88 12.93 -1.27
CA VAL A 130 -17.09 12.28 -1.77
C VAL A 130 -17.38 11.03 -0.93
N ALA A 131 -18.54 10.98 -0.30
CA ALA A 131 -18.99 9.80 0.44
C ALA A 131 -19.60 8.76 -0.52
N LEU A 132 -19.24 7.49 -0.34
CA LEU A 132 -19.80 6.36 -1.08
C LEU A 132 -20.59 5.46 -0.11
N CYS A 133 -21.92 5.49 -0.21
CA CYS A 133 -22.82 4.69 0.64
C CYS A 133 -23.64 3.74 -0.24
N VAL A 134 -23.05 2.59 -0.57
CA VAL A 134 -23.69 1.52 -1.35
C VAL A 134 -23.26 0.17 -0.81
N GLU A 135 -24.11 -0.83 -0.96
CA GLU A 135 -23.74 -2.22 -0.67
C GLU A 135 -22.76 -2.77 -1.72
N ARG A 136 -22.11 -3.89 -1.38
CA ARG A 136 -21.18 -4.58 -2.30
C ARG A 136 -21.91 -4.93 -3.60
N SER A 137 -21.44 -4.35 -4.69
CA SER A 137 -22.08 -4.41 -6.01
C SER A 137 -21.09 -4.00 -7.11
N LEU A 138 -21.47 -4.15 -8.39
CA LEU A 138 -20.67 -3.61 -9.50
C LEU A 138 -20.61 -2.08 -9.44
N GLU A 139 -21.73 -1.48 -9.05
CA GLU A 139 -21.96 -0.05 -8.93
C GLU A 139 -21.05 0.58 -7.87
N MET A 140 -20.70 -0.16 -6.81
CA MET A 140 -19.69 0.26 -5.83
C MET A 140 -18.32 0.50 -6.48
N VAL A 141 -17.85 -0.42 -7.33
CA VAL A 141 -16.54 -0.30 -7.99
C VAL A 141 -16.57 0.80 -9.05
N VAL A 142 -17.69 0.92 -9.80
CA VAL A 142 -17.92 2.05 -10.71
C VAL A 142 -17.81 3.38 -9.95
N GLY A 143 -18.43 3.49 -8.78
CA GLY A 143 -18.39 4.67 -7.93
C GLY A 143 -16.98 5.02 -7.45
N LEU A 144 -16.23 4.03 -6.95
CA LEU A 144 -14.85 4.23 -6.51
C LEU A 144 -13.96 4.75 -7.65
N LEU A 145 -14.00 4.11 -8.82
CA LEU A 145 -13.22 4.55 -9.99
C LEU A 145 -13.66 5.94 -10.46
N ALA A 146 -14.96 6.22 -10.47
CA ALA A 146 -15.48 7.52 -10.87
C ALA A 146 -15.02 8.65 -9.96
N ILE A 147 -14.98 8.43 -8.64
CA ILE A 147 -14.46 9.40 -7.66
C ILE A 147 -12.98 9.66 -7.94
N LEU A 148 -12.16 8.61 -8.11
CA LEU A 148 -10.75 8.76 -8.44
C LEU A 148 -10.50 9.50 -9.76
N LYS A 149 -11.38 9.30 -10.75
CA LYS A 149 -11.32 9.98 -12.05
C LYS A 149 -11.84 11.42 -11.97
N ALA A 150 -12.72 11.75 -11.04
CA ALA A 150 -13.31 13.09 -10.95
C ALA A 150 -12.28 14.17 -10.58
N GLY A 151 -11.28 13.82 -9.78
CA GLY A 151 -10.18 14.71 -9.40
C GLY A 151 -9.81 14.56 -7.94
#